data_AF-A0A2E5VBX2-F1
#
_entry.id   AF-A0A2E5VBX2-F1
#
_cell.length_a   1.000
_cell.length_b   1.000
_cell.length_c   1.000
_cell.angle_alpha   90.00
_cell.angle_beta   90.00
_cell.angle_gamma   90.00
#
_symmetry.space_group_name_H-M   'P 1'
#
loop_
_entity.id
_entity.type
_entity.pdbx_description
1 polymer ?
#
loop_
_entity_poly.entity_id
_entity_poly.type
_entity_poly.pdbx_seq_one_letter_code
_entity_poly.pdbx_strand_id
1 'polypeptide(L)'
;MSNIDDSHVLVLKSSILELSSKIEVMANSVDNLASKVEEVAEDVSKIKEAVYNPDTGLYARLAAQDARITILEQWKASTSKLTWVIVSVVAGLVLNQMWDKMFIP
;
A
#
# COMPACT_ATOMS: atom_id res chain seq x y z
N MET A 1 20.12 -6.08 71.37
CA MET A 1 19.09 -6.12 70.31
C MET A 1 19.12 -4.92 69.34
N SER A 2 19.98 -3.90 69.53
CA SER A 2 19.94 -2.64 68.75
C SER A 2 20.55 -2.71 67.33
N ASN A 3 21.49 -3.61 67.06
CA ASN A 3 22.27 -3.60 65.81
C ASN A 3 21.56 -4.23 64.59
N ILE A 4 20.53 -5.06 64.83
CA ILE A 4 19.81 -5.75 63.75
C ILE A 4 18.78 -4.81 63.11
N ASP A 5 18.13 -3.96 63.91
CA ASP A 5 17.12 -3.00 63.45
C ASP A 5 17.71 -1.92 62.52
N ASP A 6 18.86 -1.35 62.89
CA ASP A 6 19.57 -0.36 62.06
C ASP A 6 20.04 -0.92 60.70
N SER A 7 20.41 -2.20 60.64
CA SER A 7 20.82 -2.89 59.41
C SER A 7 19.67 -2.99 58.42
N HIS A 8 18.48 -3.39 58.88
CA HIS A 8 17.29 -3.48 58.03
C HIS A 8 16.84 -2.10 57.54
N VAL A 9 16.93 -1.07 58.38
CA VAL A 9 16.65 0.32 58.00
C VAL A 9 17.64 0.83 56.95
N LEU A 10 18.92 0.48 57.05
CA LEU A 10 19.94 0.81 56.06
C LEU A 10 19.68 0.15 54.71
N VAL A 11 19.33 -1.14 54.70
CA VAL A 11 18.98 -1.88 53.48
C VAL A 11 17.73 -1.27 52.84
N LEU A 12 16.71 -0.92 53.62
CA LEU A 12 15.51 -0.27 53.10
C LEU A 12 15.83 1.08 52.44
N LYS A 13 16.65 1.91 53.09
CA LYS A 13 17.09 3.20 52.53
C LYS A 13 17.85 3.02 51.21
N SER A 14 18.74 2.03 51.16
CA SER A 14 19.47 1.69 49.93
C SER A 14 18.52 1.27 48.80
N SER A 15 17.57 0.39 49.08
CA SER A 15 16.60 -0.08 48.09
C SER A 15 15.69 1.04 47.60
N ILE A 16 15.28 1.97 48.49
CA ILE A 16 14.48 3.15 48.11
C ILE A 16 15.28 4.09 47.21
N LEU A 17 16.57 4.32 47.50
CA LEU A 17 17.44 5.13 46.66
C LEU A 17 17.64 4.51 45.27
N GLU A 18 17.85 3.19 45.19
CA GLU A 18 17.98 2.48 43.93
C GLU A 18 16.69 2.53 43.10
N LEU A 19 15.53 2.33 43.74
CA LEU A 19 14.23 2.47 43.11
C LEU A 19 13.99 3.89 42.59
N SER A 20 14.36 4.92 43.37
CA SER A 20 14.21 6.32 42.97
C SER A 20 15.06 6.62 41.72
N SER A 21 16.30 6.13 41.70
CA SER A 21 17.18 6.25 40.54
C SER A 21 16.60 5.55 39.30
N LYS A 22 16.06 4.33 39.44
CA LYS A 22 15.42 3.60 38.33
C LYS A 22 14.17 4.31 37.81
N ILE A 23 13.37 4.92 38.70
CA ILE A 23 12.19 5.70 38.33
C ILE A 23 12.60 6.94 37.52
N GLU A 24 13.65 7.63 37.91
CA GLU A 24 14.15 8.80 37.18
C GLU A 24 14.64 8.44 35.77
N VAL A 25 15.40 7.35 35.64
CA VAL A 25 15.82 6.82 34.32
C VAL A 25 14.61 6.43 33.46
N MET A 26 13.60 5.82 34.08
CA MET A 26 12.37 5.44 33.39
C MET A 26 11.58 6.66 32.93
N ALA A 27 11.46 7.69 33.76
CA ALA A 27 10.80 8.94 33.40
C ALA A 27 11.48 9.59 32.19
N ASN A 28 12.81 9.70 32.21
CA ASN A 28 13.58 10.21 31.08
C ASN A 28 13.40 9.36 29.80
N SER A 29 13.27 8.04 29.96
CA SER A 29 13.02 7.13 28.82
C SER A 29 11.62 7.31 28.24
N VAL A 30 10.62 7.56 29.08
CA VAL A 30 9.24 7.86 28.66
C VAL A 30 9.17 9.18 27.90
N ASP A 31 9.86 10.21 28.38
CA ASP A 31 9.90 11.51 27.69
C ASP A 31 10.54 11.39 26.30
N ASN A 32 11.64 10.62 26.20
CA ASN A 32 12.26 10.32 24.91
C ASN A 32 11.33 9.54 23.96
N LEU A 33 10.53 8.62 24.49
CA LEU A 33 9.54 7.88 23.70
C LEU A 33 8.41 8.80 23.24
N ALA A 34 7.93 9.70 24.09
CA ALA A 34 6.87 10.65 23.74
C ALA A 34 7.32 11.52 22.55
N SER A 35 8.54 12.04 22.58
CA SER A 35 9.11 12.82 21.47
C SER A 35 9.19 12.01 20.17
N LYS A 36 9.62 10.75 20.23
CA LYS A 36 9.67 9.86 19.06
C LYS A 36 8.28 9.54 18.51
N VAL A 37 7.28 9.41 19.36
CA VAL A 37 5.89 9.15 18.93
C VAL A 37 5.31 10.36 18.20
N GLU A 38 5.63 11.59 18.62
CA GLU A 38 5.27 12.80 17.88
C GLU A 38 5.92 12.83 16.48
N GLU A 39 7.21 12.52 16.38
CA GLU A 39 7.92 12.42 15.09
C GLU A 39 7.27 11.38 14.17
N VAL A 40 6.94 10.19 14.71
CA VAL A 40 6.25 9.14 13.97
C VAL A 40 4.84 9.57 13.54
N ALA A 41 4.12 10.29 14.38
CA ALA A 41 2.79 10.81 14.03
C ALA A 41 2.87 11.79 12.85
N GLU A 42 3.89 12.63 12.82
CA GLU A 42 4.15 13.54 11.70
C GLU A 42 4.47 12.78 10.41
N ASP A 43 5.33 11.77 10.49
CA ASP A 43 5.69 10.94 9.34
C ASP A 43 4.50 10.14 8.80
N VAL A 44 3.66 9.60 9.67
CA VAL A 44 2.41 8.93 9.27
C VAL A 44 1.46 9.91 8.57
N SER A 45 1.42 11.17 9.01
CA SER A 45 0.65 12.22 8.34
C SER A 45 1.15 12.46 6.91
N LYS A 46 2.47 12.57 6.71
CA LYS A 46 3.10 12.71 5.39
C LYS A 46 2.82 11.50 4.49
N ILE A 47 2.85 10.29 5.03
CA ILE A 47 2.50 9.07 4.29
C ILE A 47 1.04 9.11 3.86
N LYS A 48 0.13 9.50 4.77
CA LYS A 48 -1.30 9.63 4.45
C LYS A 48 -1.51 10.63 3.31
N GLU A 49 -0.81 11.76 3.33
CA GLU A 49 -0.87 12.73 2.24
C GLU A 49 -0.36 12.13 0.93
N ALA A 50 0.83 11.50 0.91
CA ALA A 50 1.37 10.86 -0.30
C ALA A 50 0.47 9.73 -0.86
N VAL A 51 -0.30 9.07 0.00
CA VAL A 51 -1.23 7.99 -0.39
C VAL A 51 -2.56 8.56 -0.89
N TYR A 52 -3.16 9.48 -0.14
CA TYR A 52 -4.54 9.94 -0.33
C TYR A 52 -4.67 11.29 -1.03
N ASN A 53 -3.57 11.98 -1.36
CA ASN A 53 -3.65 13.22 -2.12
C ASN A 53 -4.40 12.97 -3.44
N PRO A 54 -5.53 13.67 -3.67
CA PRO A 54 -6.43 13.37 -4.78
C PRO A 54 -5.81 13.63 -6.15
N ASP A 55 -4.79 14.49 -6.25
CA ASP A 55 -4.19 14.88 -7.53
C ASP A 55 -2.92 14.08 -7.84
N THR A 56 -2.08 13.82 -6.83
CA THR A 56 -0.75 13.20 -7.03
C THR A 56 -0.54 11.90 -6.27
N GLY A 57 -1.47 11.54 -5.39
CA GLY A 57 -1.36 10.38 -4.51
C GLY A 57 -1.40 9.07 -5.28
N LEU A 58 -0.96 8.00 -4.62
CA LEU A 58 -0.92 6.67 -5.21
C LEU A 58 -2.29 6.20 -5.71
N TYR A 59 -3.38 6.51 -4.99
CA TYR A 59 -4.74 6.16 -5.42
C TYR A 59 -5.18 6.90 -6.69
N ALA A 60 -4.79 8.17 -6.86
CA ALA A 60 -5.07 8.94 -8.07
C ALA A 60 -4.42 8.32 -9.31
N ARG A 61 -3.17 7.84 -9.15
CA ARG A 61 -2.43 7.15 -10.22
C ARG A 61 -3.05 5.80 -10.55
N LEU A 62 -3.49 5.06 -9.53
CA LEU A 62 -4.15 3.77 -9.72
C LEU A 62 -5.46 3.96 -10.50
N ALA A 63 -6.28 4.95 -10.14
CA ALA A 63 -7.51 5.29 -10.87
C ALA A 63 -7.22 5.71 -12.32
N ALA A 64 -6.15 6.48 -12.56
CA ALA A 64 -5.74 6.84 -13.90
C ALA A 64 -5.28 5.63 -14.73
N GLN A 65 -4.66 4.63 -14.10
CA GLN A 65 -4.26 3.39 -14.74
C GLN A 65 -5.47 2.49 -15.04
N ASP A 66 -6.44 2.40 -14.14
CA ASP A 66 -7.70 1.68 -14.35
C ASP A 66 -8.50 2.25 -15.53
N ALA A 67 -8.58 3.57 -15.64
CA ALA A 67 -9.21 4.23 -16.79
C ALA A 67 -8.56 3.83 -18.12
N ARG A 68 -7.21 3.72 -18.15
CA ARG A 68 -6.48 3.25 -19.33
C ARG A 68 -6.76 1.77 -19.63
N ILE A 69 -6.85 0.92 -18.60
CA ILE A 69 -7.17 -0.50 -18.77
C ILE A 69 -8.54 -0.66 -19.44
N THR A 70 -9.56 0.06 -18.99
CA THR A 70 -10.90 0.00 -19.59
C THR A 70 -10.89 0.40 -21.08
N ILE A 71 -10.14 1.45 -21.43
CA ILE A 71 -10.01 1.89 -22.83
C ILE A 71 -9.33 0.81 -23.68
N LEU A 72 -8.29 0.16 -23.15
CA LEU A 72 -7.59 -0.91 -23.84
C LEU A 72 -8.46 -2.15 -24.04
N GLU A 73 -9.27 -2.51 -23.04
CA GLU A 73 -10.24 -3.60 -23.16
C GLU A 73 -11.28 -3.32 -24.25
N GLN A 74 -11.81 -2.09 -24.30
CA GLN A 74 -12.72 -1.66 -25.35
C GLN A 74 -12.08 -1.72 -26.74
N TRP A 75 -10.83 -1.24 -26.87
CA TRP A 75 -10.10 -1.30 -28.13
C TRP A 75 -9.89 -2.74 -28.59
N LYS A 76 -9.48 -3.64 -27.69
CA LYS A 76 -9.32 -5.06 -27.99
C LYS A 76 -10.65 -5.70 -28.43
N ALA A 77 -11.75 -5.39 -27.76
CA ALA A 77 -13.07 -5.89 -28.12
C ALA A 77 -13.51 -5.38 -29.51
N SER A 78 -13.23 -4.11 -29.83
CA SER A 78 -13.53 -3.52 -31.14
C SER A 78 -12.68 -4.14 -32.26
N THR A 79 -11.37 -4.32 -32.02
CA THR A 79 -10.45 -4.94 -32.96
C THR A 79 -10.81 -6.41 -33.21
N SER A 80 -11.20 -7.17 -32.18
CA SER A 80 -11.65 -8.56 -32.34
C SER A 80 -12.86 -8.67 -33.26
N LYS A 81 -13.86 -7.80 -33.07
CA LYS A 81 -15.04 -7.74 -33.96
C LYS A 81 -14.64 -7.38 -35.39
N LEU A 82 -13.76 -6.39 -35.56
CA LEU A 82 -13.27 -5.99 -36.88
C LEU A 82 -12.52 -7.13 -37.59
N THR A 83 -11.65 -7.84 -36.86
CA THR A 83 -10.94 -9.01 -37.40
C THR A 83 -11.91 -10.07 -37.91
N TRP A 84 -12.97 -10.39 -37.16
CA TRP A 84 -13.97 -11.36 -37.60
C TRP A 84 -14.76 -10.90 -38.83
N VAL A 85 -15.05 -9.61 -38.96
CA VAL A 85 -15.69 -9.04 -40.15
C VAL A 85 -14.77 -9.16 -41.37
N ILE A 86 -13.48 -8.86 -41.22
CA ILE A 86 -12.51 -8.99 -42.30
C ILE A 86 -12.39 -10.46 -42.72
N VAL A 87 -12.28 -11.36 -41.76
CA VAL A 87 -12.20 -12.82 -42.02
C VAL A 87 -13.45 -13.31 -42.75
N SER A 88 -14.65 -12.87 -42.34
CA SER A 88 -15.89 -13.29 -42.98
C SER A 88 -16.03 -12.75 -44.41
N VAL A 89 -15.60 -11.51 -44.66
CA VAL A 89 -15.57 -10.92 -46.00
C VAL A 89 -14.61 -11.71 -46.90
N VAL A 90 -13.39 -11.99 -46.43
CA VAL A 90 -12.41 -12.77 -47.20
C VAL A 90 -12.94 -14.17 -47.50
N ALA A 91 -13.51 -14.86 -46.51
CA ALA A 91 -14.10 -16.18 -46.71
C ALA A 91 -15.26 -16.15 -47.73
N GLY A 92 -16.13 -15.15 -47.66
CA GLY A 92 -17.22 -14.96 -48.62
C GLY A 92 -16.73 -14.75 -50.05
N LEU A 93 -15.68 -13.93 -50.24
CA LEU A 93 -15.07 -13.70 -51.55
C LEU A 93 -14.42 -14.98 -52.11
N VAL A 94 -13.73 -15.76 -51.27
CA VAL A 94 -13.15 -17.05 -51.68
C VAL A 94 -14.23 -18.01 -52.12
N LEU A 95 -15.32 -18.14 -51.35
CA LEU A 95 -16.44 -19.00 -51.71
C LEU A 95 -17.10 -18.56 -53.02
N ASN A 96 -17.27 -17.25 -53.25
CA ASN A 96 -17.82 -16.73 -54.50
C ASN A 96 -16.91 -17.05 -55.70
N GLN A 97 -15.59 -16.85 -55.56
CA GLN A 97 -14.62 -17.21 -56.61
C GLN A 97 -14.61 -18.72 -56.91
N MET A 98 -14.77 -19.57 -55.89
CA MET A 98 -14.87 -21.02 -56.08
C MET A 98 -16.18 -21.42 -56.74
N TRP A 99 -17.29 -20.78 -56.40
CA TRP A 99 -18.60 -21.02 -57.00
C TRP A 99 -18.63 -20.65 -58.48
N ASP A 100 -18.15 -19.46 -58.84
CA ASP A 100 -18.05 -19.01 -60.23
C ASP A 100 -17.22 -19.99 -61.07
N LYS A 101 -16.05 -20.44 -60.57
CA LYS A 101 -15.22 -21.42 -61.28
C LYS A 101 -15.82 -22.81 -61.42
N MET A 102 -16.77 -23.19 -60.56
CA MET A 102 -17.36 -24.54 -60.55
C MET A 102 -18.66 -24.62 -61.37
N PHE A 103 -19.48 -23.56 -61.37
CA PHE A 103 -20.82 -23.57 -61.96
C PHE A 103 -20.99 -22.65 -63.18
N ILE A 104 -20.01 -21.80 -63.50
CA ILE A 104 -19.97 -21.00 -64.73
C ILE A 104 -18.67 -21.37 -65.48
N PRO A 105 -18.74 -21.95 -66.69
CA PRO A 105 -17.54 -22.22 -67.50
C PRO A 105 -16.88 -20.93 -68.03
#